data_AF-A0A318FFG4-F1
#
_entry.id   AF-A0A318FFG4-F1
#
_cell.length_a   1.000
_cell.length_b   1.000
_cell.length_c   1.000
_cell.angle_alpha   90.00
_cell.angle_beta   90.00
_cell.angle_gamma   90.00
#
_symmetry.space_group_name_H-M   'P 1'
#
loop_
_entity.id
_entity.type
_entity.pdbx_description
1 polymer ?
#
loop_
_entity_poly.entity_id
_entity_poly.type
_entity_poly.pdbx_seq_one_letter_code
_entity_poly.pdbx_strand_id
1 'polypeptide(L)'
;MSRHFFLYDKNIFFSEGVRSAVADLTAREPDCSFSKIEHFSQLISTLRSPKKRNELHWILCDVDSLPDERFNALYTIKEHYCRENQQLVILLDSNNLALFFALHSLLPEASWLLKNESLSNFSSFIEDSQALVAKKIFFSRSLINYTRQKWLARDFNNSISSDDWWLMEEIFKGKSLSQISSEQQIDVRRLSRSKRGLMKKLNAKNNVELFNIFKCIVATPCI
;
A
#
# COMPACT_ATOMS: atom_id res chain seq x y z
N MET A 1 8.45 -2.11 25.91
CA MET A 1 8.02 -0.94 25.11
C MET A 1 6.58 -1.20 24.74
N SER A 2 5.66 -0.34 25.15
CA SER A 2 4.23 -0.55 24.90
C SER A 2 3.92 -0.41 23.41
N ARG A 3 2.93 -1.16 22.92
CA ARG A 3 2.61 -1.26 21.50
C ARG A 3 1.17 -0.84 21.29
N HIS A 4 0.96 0.01 20.31
CA HIS A 4 -0.37 0.49 19.94
C HIS A 4 -0.59 0.19 18.47
N PHE A 5 -1.55 -0.69 18.18
CA PHE A 5 -1.97 -1.03 16.84
C PHE A 5 -3.10 -0.11 16.41
N PHE A 6 -2.90 0.58 15.30
CA PHE A 6 -3.87 1.42 14.64
C PHE A 6 -4.24 0.79 13.31
N LEU A 7 -5.53 0.55 13.07
CA LEU A 7 -5.99 0.00 11.80
C LEU A 7 -6.88 1.00 11.06
N TYR A 8 -6.46 1.39 9.86
CA TYR A 8 -7.27 2.11 8.89
C TYR A 8 -7.73 1.14 7.79
N ASP A 9 -8.97 0.64 7.93
CA ASP A 9 -9.63 -0.24 6.95
C ASP A 9 -11.16 -0.05 7.02
N LYS A 10 -11.81 0.10 5.85
CA LYS A 10 -13.26 0.23 5.67
C LYS A 10 -13.97 -1.12 5.72
N ASN A 11 -13.26 -2.22 5.49
CA ASN A 11 -13.79 -3.58 5.60
C ASN A 11 -13.91 -3.98 7.08
N ILE A 12 -15.16 -4.03 7.56
CA ILE A 12 -15.49 -4.34 8.95
C ILE A 12 -15.05 -5.78 9.32
N PHE A 13 -15.28 -6.75 8.44
CA PHE A 13 -14.94 -8.16 8.73
C PHE A 13 -13.44 -8.38 8.85
N PHE A 14 -12.67 -7.79 7.92
CA PHE A 14 -11.22 -7.84 8.00
C PHE A 14 -10.71 -7.14 9.27
N SER A 15 -11.29 -5.99 9.61
CA SER A 15 -10.94 -5.23 10.81
C SER A 15 -11.14 -6.03 12.10
N GLU A 16 -12.28 -6.73 12.22
CA GLU A 16 -12.55 -7.59 13.37
C GLU A 16 -11.60 -8.79 13.43
N GLY A 17 -11.25 -9.37 12.29
CA GLY A 17 -10.25 -10.44 12.21
C GLY A 17 -8.88 -9.98 12.72
N VAL A 18 -8.41 -8.81 12.27
CA VAL A 18 -7.15 -8.21 12.76
C VAL A 18 -7.24 -7.88 14.25
N ARG A 19 -8.35 -7.31 14.71
CA ARG A 19 -8.57 -7.01 16.14
C ARG A 19 -8.45 -8.28 16.99
N SER A 20 -9.07 -9.38 16.55
CA SER A 20 -8.98 -10.67 17.24
C SER A 20 -7.55 -11.21 17.23
N ALA A 21 -6.86 -11.17 16.09
CA ALA A 21 -5.48 -11.64 15.99
C ALA A 21 -4.52 -10.83 16.87
N VAL A 22 -4.69 -9.51 16.93
CA VAL A 22 -3.93 -8.64 17.84
C VAL A 22 -4.30 -8.92 19.30
N ALA A 23 -5.57 -9.15 19.62
CA ALA A 23 -5.99 -9.50 20.97
C ALA A 23 -5.34 -10.82 21.45
N ASP A 24 -5.25 -11.83 20.60
CA ASP A 24 -4.56 -13.09 20.92
C ASP A 24 -3.06 -12.90 21.17
N LEU A 25 -2.43 -11.93 20.47
CA LEU A 25 -1.05 -11.51 20.75
C LEU A 25 -0.97 -10.76 22.09
N THR A 26 -1.95 -9.91 22.42
CA THR A 26 -2.00 -9.14 23.69
C THR A 26 -2.22 -10.04 24.91
N ALA A 27 -2.90 -11.18 24.76
CA ALA A 27 -3.04 -12.16 25.84
C ALA A 27 -1.69 -12.72 26.30
N ARG A 28 -0.65 -12.61 25.47
CA ARG A 28 0.73 -13.01 25.76
C ARG A 28 1.61 -11.84 26.22
N GLU A 29 1.18 -10.59 25.97
CA GLU A 29 1.92 -9.37 26.29
C GLU A 29 0.97 -8.24 26.80
N PRO A 30 1.02 -7.89 28.09
CA PRO A 30 0.06 -6.97 28.70
C PRO A 30 0.17 -5.50 28.23
N ASP A 31 1.25 -5.13 27.53
CA ASP A 31 1.51 -3.75 27.09
C ASP A 31 1.10 -3.50 25.62
N CYS A 32 0.04 -4.15 25.15
CA CYS A 32 -0.42 -4.05 23.76
C CYS A 32 -1.87 -3.55 23.67
N SER A 33 -2.15 -2.62 22.76
CA SER A 33 -3.48 -2.04 22.55
C SER A 33 -3.87 -2.03 21.06
N PHE A 34 -5.17 -1.95 20.79
CA PHE A 34 -5.71 -1.84 19.44
C PHE A 34 -6.71 -0.68 19.33
N SER A 35 -6.62 0.09 18.27
CA SER A 35 -7.50 1.21 17.94
C SER A 35 -7.85 1.21 16.46
N LYS A 36 -9.14 1.33 16.14
CA LYS A 36 -9.60 1.51 14.77
C LYS A 36 -9.54 2.99 14.39
N ILE A 37 -9.13 3.26 13.15
CA ILE A 37 -9.14 4.57 12.52
C ILE A 37 -10.25 4.59 11.49
N GLU A 38 -11.24 5.45 11.67
CA GLU A 38 -12.44 5.51 10.82
C GLU A 38 -12.27 6.52 9.67
N HIS A 39 -11.46 7.54 9.89
CA HIS A 39 -11.28 8.64 8.93
C HIS A 39 -9.83 8.81 8.51
N PHE A 40 -9.62 9.18 7.24
CA PHE A 40 -8.28 9.44 6.73
C PHE A 40 -7.56 10.58 7.49
N SER A 41 -8.30 11.60 7.94
CA SER A 41 -7.76 12.67 8.79
C SER A 41 -7.19 12.14 10.10
N GLN A 42 -7.83 11.13 10.70
CA GLN A 42 -7.33 10.46 11.89
C GLN A 42 -6.06 9.67 11.58
N LEU A 43 -6.00 8.95 10.44
CA LEU A 43 -4.76 8.27 9.99
C LEU A 43 -3.59 9.25 9.91
N ILE A 44 -3.78 10.39 9.25
CA ILE A 44 -2.75 11.43 9.15
C ILE A 44 -2.40 11.99 10.53
N SER A 45 -3.37 12.19 11.41
CA SER A 45 -3.11 12.64 12.78
C SER A 45 -2.23 11.64 13.55
N THR A 46 -2.50 10.34 13.41
CA THR A 46 -1.72 9.26 14.04
C THR A 46 -0.32 9.17 13.48
N LEU A 47 -0.16 9.33 12.16
CA LEU A 47 1.15 9.45 11.52
C LEU A 47 1.92 10.67 12.03
N ARG A 48 1.21 11.78 12.28
CA ARG A 48 1.79 13.02 12.81
C ARG A 48 2.03 13.03 14.32
N SER A 49 1.51 12.07 15.07
CA SER A 49 1.58 12.05 16.53
C SER A 49 3.02 12.18 17.06
N PRO A 50 3.22 12.92 18.16
CA PRO A 50 4.54 13.14 18.74
C PRO A 50 5.12 11.86 19.35
N LYS A 51 6.44 11.75 19.26
CA LYS A 51 7.22 10.59 19.71
C LYS A 51 7.09 10.39 21.22
N LYS A 52 6.60 9.23 21.66
CA LYS A 52 6.87 8.75 23.03
C LYS A 52 7.98 7.70 22.97
N ARG A 53 9.04 7.88 23.77
CA ARG A 53 10.23 7.01 23.76
C ARG A 53 9.92 5.54 24.08
N ASN A 54 8.83 5.27 24.79
CA ASN A 54 8.46 3.93 25.27
C ASN A 54 7.19 3.35 24.59
N GLU A 55 6.75 3.91 23.47
CA GLU A 55 5.60 3.42 22.68
C GLU A 55 6.02 3.13 21.24
N LEU A 56 5.63 1.98 20.71
CA LEU A 56 5.73 1.62 19.29
C LEU A 56 4.34 1.69 18.65
N HIS A 57 4.19 2.52 17.61
CA HIS A 57 2.93 2.59 16.86
C HIS A 57 2.97 1.71 15.62
N TRP A 58 2.10 0.72 15.56
CA TRP A 58 1.86 -0.10 14.38
C TRP A 58 0.68 0.47 13.63
N ILE A 59 0.89 1.02 12.45
CA ILE A 59 -0.16 1.65 11.66
C ILE A 59 -0.42 0.78 10.44
N LEU A 60 -1.49 0.00 10.50
CA LEU A 60 -1.96 -0.85 9.42
C LEU A 60 -2.89 -0.02 8.53
N CYS A 61 -2.51 0.18 7.27
CA CYS A 61 -3.22 1.03 6.34
C CYS A 61 -3.62 0.24 5.10
N ASP A 62 -4.93 0.07 4.91
CA ASP A 62 -5.49 -0.57 3.73
C ASP A 62 -5.52 0.39 2.53
N VAL A 63 -4.89 -0.02 1.43
CA VAL A 63 -4.83 0.77 0.19
C VAL A 63 -6.22 0.95 -0.40
N ASP A 64 -7.07 -0.08 -0.30
CA ASP A 64 -8.44 -0.06 -0.83
C ASP A 64 -9.37 0.87 -0.04
N SER A 65 -8.99 1.21 1.18
CA SER A 65 -9.75 2.10 2.07
C SER A 65 -9.39 3.58 1.93
N LEU A 66 -8.34 3.92 1.17
CA LEU A 66 -7.95 5.32 0.96
C LEU A 66 -9.08 6.16 0.32
N PRO A 67 -9.11 7.49 0.54
CA PRO A 67 -10.04 8.41 -0.14
C PRO A 67 -9.93 8.35 -1.66
N ASP A 68 -10.94 8.82 -2.39
CA ASP A 68 -10.98 8.77 -3.86
C ASP A 68 -9.77 9.47 -4.52
N GLU A 69 -9.25 10.53 -3.90
CA GLU A 69 -7.98 11.16 -4.28
C GLU A 69 -6.77 10.34 -3.79
N ARG A 70 -6.66 9.06 -4.18
CA ARG A 70 -5.65 8.14 -3.62
C ARG A 70 -4.22 8.56 -3.85
N PHE A 71 -3.90 9.16 -5.00
CA PHE A 71 -2.56 9.70 -5.23
C PHE A 71 -2.22 10.75 -4.17
N ASN A 72 -3.10 11.73 -3.95
CA ASN A 72 -2.93 12.74 -2.91
C ASN A 72 -2.84 12.11 -1.51
N ALA A 73 -3.67 11.10 -1.23
CA ALA A 73 -3.64 10.39 0.05
C ALA A 73 -2.31 9.66 0.27
N LEU A 74 -1.80 8.95 -0.73
CA LEU A 74 -0.52 8.25 -0.68
C LEU A 74 0.66 9.22 -0.55
N TYR A 75 0.64 10.35 -1.27
CA TYR A 75 1.65 11.42 -1.10
C TYR A 75 1.58 12.03 0.31
N THR A 76 0.39 12.27 0.85
CA THR A 76 0.22 12.77 2.22
C THR A 76 0.75 11.77 3.26
N ILE A 77 0.53 10.46 3.06
CA ILE A 77 1.12 9.40 3.89
C ILE A 77 2.65 9.46 3.78
N LYS A 78 3.19 9.53 2.55
CA LYS A 78 4.63 9.58 2.28
C LYS A 78 5.34 10.70 3.04
N GLU A 79 4.71 11.86 3.16
CA GLU A 79 5.25 13.01 3.88
C GLU A 79 5.37 12.82 5.40
N HIS A 80 4.68 11.82 5.97
CA HIS A 80 4.50 11.73 7.42
C HIS A 80 4.92 10.41 8.05
N TYR A 81 5.06 9.33 7.29
CA TYR A 81 5.19 7.98 7.84
C TYR A 81 6.60 7.55 8.31
N CYS A 82 7.67 8.18 7.81
CA CYS A 82 9.04 7.80 8.16
C CYS A 82 9.48 8.35 9.53
N ARG A 83 8.85 7.91 10.62
CA ARG A 83 9.16 8.39 11.99
C ARG A 83 9.75 7.29 12.86
N GLU A 84 10.52 7.70 13.86
CA GLU A 84 11.02 6.78 14.91
C GLU A 84 9.85 6.24 15.74
N ASN A 85 9.99 4.99 16.20
CA ASN A 85 8.97 4.29 17.00
C ASN A 85 7.60 4.20 16.31
N GLN A 86 7.58 4.22 14.98
CA GLN A 86 6.40 4.05 14.17
C GLN A 86 6.69 3.09 13.02
N GLN A 87 5.80 2.13 12.81
CA GLN A 87 5.85 1.19 11.72
C GLN A 87 4.57 1.32 10.89
N LEU A 88 4.68 1.91 9.70
CA LEU A 88 3.62 1.81 8.70
C LEU A 88 3.66 0.42 8.07
N VAL A 89 2.51 -0.24 8.04
CA VAL A 89 2.26 -1.49 7.34
C VAL A 89 1.17 -1.25 6.31
N ILE A 90 1.51 -1.34 5.03
CA ILE A 90 0.53 -1.26 3.95
C ILE A 90 -0.13 -2.63 3.78
N LEU A 91 -1.46 -2.64 3.84
CA LEU A 91 -2.27 -3.83 3.58
C LEU A 91 -2.64 -3.84 2.10
N LEU A 92 -2.31 -4.93 1.42
CA LEU A 92 -2.55 -5.09 -0.01
C LEU A 92 -3.44 -6.31 -0.27
N ASP A 93 -4.49 -6.12 -1.06
CA ASP A 93 -5.32 -7.21 -1.56
C ASP A 93 -4.61 -7.94 -2.72
N SER A 94 -4.94 -9.22 -2.94
CA SER A 94 -4.40 -9.99 -4.07
C SER A 94 -4.74 -9.35 -5.42
N ASN A 95 -5.87 -8.66 -5.51
CA ASN A 95 -6.27 -7.92 -6.72
C ASN A 95 -5.34 -6.75 -7.04
N ASN A 96 -4.69 -6.17 -6.03
CA ASN A 96 -3.80 -5.01 -6.17
C ASN A 96 -2.32 -5.39 -6.17
N LEU A 97 -2.00 -6.68 -6.22
CA LEU A 97 -0.64 -7.19 -6.13
C LEU A 97 0.29 -6.67 -7.25
N ALA A 98 -0.26 -6.38 -8.43
CA ALA A 98 0.48 -5.79 -9.55
C ALA A 98 1.03 -4.38 -9.24
N LEU A 99 0.41 -3.65 -8.30
CA LEU A 99 0.85 -2.32 -7.86
C LEU A 99 2.01 -2.34 -6.88
N PHE A 100 2.30 -3.50 -6.30
CA PHE A 100 3.25 -3.60 -5.20
C PHE A 100 4.57 -2.87 -5.48
N PHE A 101 5.18 -3.09 -6.65
CA PHE A 101 6.46 -2.45 -6.99
C PHE A 101 6.37 -0.93 -7.13
N ALA A 102 5.27 -0.41 -7.68
CA ALA A 102 5.04 1.02 -7.79
C ALA A 102 4.81 1.66 -6.42
N LEU A 103 3.96 1.06 -5.59
CA LEU A 103 3.67 1.53 -4.24
C LEU A 103 4.89 1.41 -3.31
N HIS A 104 5.67 0.35 -3.43
CA HIS A 104 6.94 0.19 -2.72
C HIS A 104 7.96 1.24 -3.14
N SER A 105 8.00 1.62 -4.42
CA SER A 105 8.85 2.72 -4.88
C SER A 105 8.43 4.07 -4.28
N LEU A 106 7.13 4.25 -4.01
CA LEU A 106 6.58 5.45 -3.38
C LEU A 106 6.81 5.50 -1.86
N LEU A 107 6.65 4.35 -1.19
CA LEU A 107 6.74 4.17 0.27
C LEU A 107 7.82 3.11 0.62
N PRO A 108 9.11 3.36 0.33
CA PRO A 108 10.16 2.35 0.43
C PRO A 108 10.45 1.89 1.86
N GLU A 109 10.16 2.73 2.86
CA GLU A 109 10.35 2.41 4.29
C GLU A 109 9.12 1.73 4.93
N ALA A 110 8.03 1.55 4.19
CA ALA A 110 6.84 0.91 4.72
C ALA A 110 7.00 -0.62 4.71
N SER A 111 6.43 -1.29 5.70
CA SER A 111 6.27 -2.75 5.68
C SER A 111 5.01 -3.13 4.90
N TRP A 112 4.92 -4.37 4.44
CA TRP A 112 3.87 -4.81 3.51
C TRP A 112 3.26 -6.14 3.93
N LEU A 113 1.94 -6.17 4.02
CA LEU A 113 1.17 -7.36 4.40
C LEU A 113 0.08 -7.64 3.36
N LEU A 114 -0.01 -8.88 2.89
CA LEU A 114 -1.14 -9.31 2.07
C LEU A 114 -2.33 -9.68 2.95
N LYS A 115 -3.54 -9.23 2.58
CA LYS A 115 -4.76 -9.47 3.38
C LYS A 115 -5.19 -10.93 3.43
N ASN A 116 -4.76 -11.74 2.46
CA ASN A 116 -5.06 -13.18 2.39
C ASN A 116 -4.04 -14.06 3.13
N GLU A 117 -3.16 -13.47 3.93
CA GLU A 117 -2.16 -14.19 4.72
C GLU A 117 -2.84 -15.08 5.77
N SER A 118 -2.28 -16.27 6.04
CA SER A 118 -2.79 -17.12 7.12
C SER A 118 -2.53 -16.48 8.48
N LEU A 119 -3.37 -16.80 9.47
CA LEU A 119 -3.19 -16.32 10.85
C LEU A 119 -1.78 -16.64 11.40
N SER A 120 -1.26 -17.84 11.12
CA SER A 120 0.09 -18.23 11.52
C SER A 120 1.16 -17.30 10.95
N ASN A 121 1.08 -16.98 9.65
CA ASN A 121 2.05 -16.11 9.00
C ASN A 121 1.86 -14.64 9.40
N PHE A 122 0.63 -14.20 9.72
CA PHE A 122 0.37 -12.89 10.30
C PHE A 122 1.02 -12.78 11.69
N SER A 123 0.83 -13.77 12.56
CA SER A 123 1.47 -13.79 13.89
C SER A 123 2.99 -13.77 13.76
N SER A 124 3.57 -14.60 12.88
CA SER A 124 5.02 -14.57 12.64
C SER A 124 5.50 -13.22 12.10
N PHE A 125 4.75 -12.58 11.19
CA PHE A 125 5.09 -11.25 10.68
C PHE A 125 5.15 -10.20 11.81
N ILE A 126 4.21 -10.25 12.76
CA ILE A 126 4.23 -9.38 13.92
C ILE A 126 5.34 -9.78 14.90
N GLU A 127 5.57 -11.06 15.18
CA GLU A 127 6.62 -11.54 16.08
C GLU A 127 8.04 -11.26 15.58
N ASP A 128 8.32 -11.51 14.28
CA ASP A 128 9.63 -11.27 13.65
C ASP A 128 10.05 -9.80 13.73
N SER A 129 9.07 -8.90 13.79
CA SER A 129 9.31 -7.48 13.95
C SER A 129 9.69 -7.04 15.37
N GLN A 130 9.39 -7.88 16.38
CA GLN A 130 9.64 -7.58 17.80
C GLN A 130 11.08 -7.83 18.19
N ALA A 131 11.77 -8.74 17.51
CA ALA A 131 13.13 -9.15 17.82
C ALA A 131 14.20 -8.10 17.43
N LEU A 132 13.83 -7.01 16.73
CA LEU A 132 14.76 -6.12 16.05
C LEU A 132 14.45 -4.64 16.33
N VAL A 133 15.31 -4.01 17.14
CA VAL A 133 15.21 -2.61 17.60
C VAL A 133 15.46 -1.56 16.50
N ALA A 134 15.95 -1.98 15.33
CA ALA A 134 16.30 -1.07 14.23
C ALA A 134 15.25 -1.10 13.11
N LYS A 135 14.89 0.08 12.57
CA LYS A 135 14.06 0.32 11.37
C LYS A 135 14.30 -0.76 10.31
N LYS A 136 13.49 -1.82 10.32
CA LYS A 136 13.51 -2.85 9.29
C LYS A 136 12.16 -2.86 8.59
N ILE A 137 12.23 -3.02 7.28
CA ILE A 137 11.08 -3.19 6.42
C ILE A 137 10.73 -4.67 6.43
N PHE A 138 9.47 -4.98 6.75
CA PHE A 138 8.97 -6.36 6.80
C PHE A 138 8.05 -6.62 5.61
N PHE A 139 8.12 -7.84 5.08
CA PHE A 139 7.23 -8.31 4.02
C PHE A 139 6.57 -9.60 4.48
N SER A 140 5.27 -9.73 4.24
CA SER A 140 4.58 -10.98 4.55
C SER A 140 5.10 -12.14 3.72
N ARG A 141 4.96 -13.36 4.26
CA ARG A 141 5.49 -14.56 3.61
C ARG A 141 4.92 -14.77 2.22
N SER A 142 3.62 -14.54 2.04
CA SER A 142 2.96 -14.66 0.75
C SER A 142 3.48 -13.63 -0.26
N LEU A 143 3.80 -12.41 0.20
CA LEU A 143 4.39 -11.36 -0.64
C LEU A 143 5.84 -11.67 -1.03
N ILE A 144 6.63 -12.22 -0.11
CA ILE A 144 7.99 -12.72 -0.40
C ILE A 144 7.93 -13.82 -1.47
N ASN A 145 6.98 -14.74 -1.36
CA ASN A 145 6.81 -15.80 -2.35
C ASN A 145 6.42 -15.23 -3.72
N TYR A 146 5.51 -14.27 -3.76
CA TYR A 146 5.14 -13.57 -4.99
C TYR A 146 6.34 -12.89 -5.66
N THR A 147 7.11 -12.10 -4.90
CA THR A 147 8.26 -11.37 -5.44
C THR A 147 9.35 -12.33 -5.95
N ARG A 148 9.60 -13.43 -5.23
CA ARG A 148 10.51 -14.50 -5.67
C ARG A 148 10.05 -15.17 -6.96
N GLN A 149 8.76 -15.52 -7.06
CA GLN A 149 8.20 -16.11 -8.27
C GLN A 149 8.34 -15.17 -9.47
N LYS A 150 8.05 -13.87 -9.30
CA LYS A 150 8.24 -12.86 -10.34
C LYS A 150 9.70 -12.75 -10.79
N TRP A 151 10.63 -12.81 -9.83
CA TRP A 151 12.07 -12.80 -10.12
C TRP A 151 12.52 -14.03 -10.89
N LEU A 152 12.11 -15.22 -10.46
CA LEU A 152 12.43 -16.49 -11.12
C LEU A 152 11.82 -16.58 -12.53
N ALA A 153 10.59 -16.11 -12.72
CA ALA A 153 9.91 -16.10 -14.01
C ALA A 153 10.47 -15.03 -14.98
N ARG A 154 11.36 -14.14 -14.52
CA ARG A 154 11.77 -12.90 -15.22
C ARG A 154 10.57 -12.08 -15.70
N ASP A 155 9.44 -12.21 -15.00
CA ASP A 155 8.15 -11.63 -15.39
C ASP A 155 7.96 -10.22 -14.79
N PHE A 156 9.02 -9.42 -14.84
CA PHE A 156 8.98 -8.00 -14.50
C PHE A 156 8.22 -7.19 -15.55
N ASN A 157 8.10 -7.73 -16.76
CA ASN A 157 7.35 -7.10 -17.84
C ASN A 157 5.87 -6.95 -17.53
N ASN A 158 5.30 -7.71 -16.59
CA ASN A 158 3.92 -7.59 -16.13
C ASN A 158 3.76 -6.73 -14.86
N SER A 159 4.84 -6.16 -14.32
CA SER A 159 4.79 -5.28 -13.15
C SER A 159 4.64 -3.81 -13.54
N ILE A 160 3.92 -3.05 -12.72
CA ILE A 160 3.77 -1.60 -12.86
C ILE A 160 5.03 -0.91 -12.37
N SER A 161 5.72 -0.19 -13.27
CA SER A 161 6.90 0.61 -12.91
C SER A 161 6.51 1.97 -12.32
N SER A 162 7.51 2.72 -11.83
CA SER A 162 7.34 4.13 -11.43
C SER A 162 6.86 5.01 -12.59
N ASP A 163 7.38 4.79 -13.79
CA ASP A 163 7.01 5.55 -14.98
C ASP A 163 5.58 5.22 -15.42
N ASP A 164 5.19 3.94 -15.29
CA ASP A 164 3.82 3.52 -15.53
C ASP A 164 2.87 4.20 -14.54
N TRP A 165 3.21 4.19 -13.25
CA TRP A 165 2.46 4.84 -12.18
C TRP A 165 2.30 6.35 -12.40
N TRP A 166 3.39 7.04 -12.74
CA TRP A 166 3.36 8.46 -13.08
C TRP A 166 2.47 8.75 -14.29
N LEU A 167 2.57 7.93 -15.34
CA LEU A 167 1.73 8.09 -16.52
C LEU A 167 0.25 7.87 -16.20
N MET A 168 -0.08 6.93 -15.30
CA MET A 168 -1.45 6.78 -14.80
C MET A 168 -1.91 8.05 -14.11
N GLU A 169 -1.12 8.58 -13.18
CA GLU A 169 -1.46 9.77 -12.40
C GLU A 169 -1.82 10.96 -13.31
N GLU A 170 -0.99 11.23 -14.33
CA GLU A 170 -1.25 12.32 -15.27
C GLU A 170 -2.51 12.10 -16.11
N ILE A 171 -2.79 10.85 -16.51
CA ILE A 171 -4.02 10.51 -17.22
C ILE A 171 -5.26 10.70 -16.32
N PHE A 172 -5.16 10.40 -15.01
CA PHE A 172 -6.25 10.60 -14.05
C PHE A 172 -6.56 12.05 -13.75
N LYS A 173 -5.57 12.94 -13.88
CA LYS A 173 -5.79 14.40 -13.85
C LYS A 173 -6.60 14.90 -15.06
N GLY A 174 -7.07 14.00 -15.93
CA GLY A 174 -7.85 14.32 -17.13
C GLY A 174 -7.00 14.77 -18.31
N LYS A 175 -5.67 14.64 -18.23
CA LYS A 175 -4.77 15.08 -19.29
C LYS A 175 -4.71 14.07 -20.44
N SER A 176 -4.81 14.58 -21.66
CA SER A 176 -4.51 13.81 -22.87
C SER A 176 -3.01 13.59 -23.02
N LEU A 177 -2.60 12.56 -23.79
CA LEU A 177 -1.18 12.32 -24.06
C LEU A 177 -0.49 13.51 -24.75
N SER A 178 -1.22 14.27 -25.56
CA SER A 178 -0.70 15.47 -26.23
C SER A 178 -0.45 16.60 -25.22
N GLN A 179 -1.34 16.80 -24.25
CA GLN A 179 -1.13 17.77 -23.16
C GLN A 179 0.09 17.37 -22.32
N ILE A 180 0.17 16.11 -21.88
CA ILE A 180 1.32 15.59 -21.13
C ILE A 180 2.62 15.78 -21.92
N SER A 181 2.60 15.48 -23.22
CA SER A 181 3.73 15.66 -24.13
C SER A 181 4.21 17.12 -24.14
N SER A 182 3.28 18.07 -24.25
CA SER A 182 3.60 19.50 -24.30
C SER A 182 4.12 20.05 -22.96
N GLU A 183 3.53 19.63 -21.85
CA GLU A 183 3.92 20.11 -20.51
C GLU A 183 5.27 19.55 -20.07
N GLN A 184 5.53 18.28 -20.38
CA GLN A 184 6.71 17.54 -19.89
C GLN A 184 7.83 17.46 -20.92
N GLN A 185 7.62 18.01 -22.12
CA GLN A 185 8.57 17.95 -23.24
C GLN A 185 8.98 16.50 -23.60
N ILE A 186 8.02 15.57 -23.52
CA ILE A 186 8.22 14.15 -23.87
C ILE A 186 7.54 13.87 -25.21
N ASP A 187 8.18 13.14 -26.12
CA ASP A 187 7.56 12.73 -27.39
C ASP A 187 6.25 11.95 -27.16
N VAL A 188 5.16 12.42 -27.76
CA VAL A 188 3.83 11.79 -27.71
C VAL A 188 3.85 10.32 -28.16
N ARG A 189 4.73 9.95 -29.10
CA ARG A 189 4.90 8.55 -29.56
C ARG A 189 5.48 7.67 -28.46
N ARG A 190 6.39 8.22 -27.65
CA ARG A 190 6.96 7.53 -26.47
C ARG A 190 5.87 7.32 -25.43
N LEU A 191 5.09 8.36 -25.10
CA LEU A 191 3.95 8.24 -24.18
C LEU A 191 2.91 7.22 -24.65
N SER A 192 2.59 7.21 -25.95
CA SER A 192 1.70 6.22 -26.56
C SER A 192 2.24 4.79 -26.49
N ARG A 193 3.55 4.59 -26.64
CA ARG A 193 4.20 3.29 -26.45
C ARG A 193 4.11 2.83 -24.99
N SER A 194 4.44 3.72 -24.04
CA SER A 194 4.33 3.43 -22.60
C SER A 194 2.90 3.06 -22.21
N LYS A 195 1.90 3.84 -22.63
CA LYS A 195 0.48 3.54 -22.39
C LYS A 195 0.07 2.16 -22.95
N ARG A 196 0.51 1.80 -24.15
CA ARG A 196 0.23 0.47 -24.73
C ARG A 196 0.92 -0.65 -23.96
N GLY A 197 2.15 -0.44 -23.50
CA GLY A 197 2.83 -1.38 -22.60
C GLY A 197 2.03 -1.59 -21.31
N LEU A 198 1.55 -0.49 -20.75
CA LEU A 198 0.73 -0.48 -19.54
C LEU A 198 -0.59 -1.24 -19.70
N MET A 199 -1.28 -1.02 -20.81
CA MET A 199 -2.49 -1.78 -21.15
C MET A 199 -2.23 -3.27 -21.22
N LYS A 200 -1.11 -3.70 -21.79
CA LYS A 200 -0.74 -5.13 -21.84
C LYS A 200 -0.49 -5.71 -20.45
N LYS A 201 0.23 -4.98 -19.60
CA LYS A 201 0.54 -5.40 -18.21
C LYS A 201 -0.72 -5.67 -17.40
N LEU A 202 -1.75 -4.85 -17.61
CA LEU A 202 -3.01 -4.90 -16.89
C LEU A 202 -4.10 -5.68 -17.62
N ASN A 203 -3.77 -6.29 -18.76
CA ASN A 203 -4.72 -6.99 -19.62
C ASN A 203 -5.94 -6.13 -20.02
N ALA A 204 -5.72 -4.83 -20.24
CA ALA A 204 -6.74 -3.89 -20.70
C ALA A 204 -6.79 -3.83 -22.23
N LYS A 205 -7.97 -4.01 -22.83
CA LYS A 205 -8.15 -4.03 -24.30
C LYS A 205 -8.37 -2.64 -24.89
N ASN A 206 -8.90 -1.72 -24.11
CA ASN A 206 -9.22 -0.36 -24.55
C ASN A 206 -9.02 0.66 -23.43
N ASN A 207 -9.12 1.94 -23.75
CA ASN A 207 -8.95 3.01 -22.75
C ASN A 207 -9.98 2.92 -21.64
N VAL A 208 -11.23 2.55 -21.93
CA VAL A 208 -12.29 2.45 -20.92
C VAL A 208 -11.98 1.34 -19.92
N GLU A 209 -11.58 0.16 -20.39
CA GLU A 209 -11.11 -0.93 -19.54
C GLU A 209 -9.87 -0.54 -18.74
N LEU A 210 -8.91 0.14 -19.38
CA LEU A 210 -7.73 0.65 -18.69
C LEU A 210 -8.12 1.62 -17.57
N PHE A 211 -9.01 2.57 -17.86
CA PHE A 211 -9.58 3.48 -16.88
C PHE A 211 -10.39 2.77 -15.80
N ASN A 212 -11.12 1.70 -16.12
CA ASN A 212 -11.90 0.93 -15.14
C ASN A 212 -11.00 0.09 -14.24
N ILE A 213 -9.97 -0.56 -14.78
CA ILE A 213 -8.95 -1.28 -14.02
C ILE A 213 -8.24 -0.29 -13.10
N PHE A 214 -7.82 0.85 -13.64
CA PHE A 214 -7.26 1.91 -12.83
C PHE A 214 -8.23 2.49 -11.82
N LYS A 215 -9.51 2.62 -12.16
CA LYS A 215 -10.54 3.03 -11.23
C LYS A 215 -10.57 2.01 -10.10
N CYS A 216 -10.76 0.72 -10.33
CA CYS A 216 -10.73 -0.28 -9.26
C CYS A 216 -9.43 -0.28 -8.41
N ILE A 217 -8.30 0.06 -9.03
CA ILE A 217 -6.97 0.18 -8.40
C ILE A 217 -6.80 1.49 -7.60
N VAL A 218 -7.47 2.59 -8.00
CA VAL A 218 -7.23 3.98 -7.54
C VAL A 218 -8.49 4.65 -6.97
N ALA A 219 -9.67 4.06 -7.10
CA ALA A 219 -10.98 4.54 -6.72
C ALA A 219 -11.97 3.36 -6.64
N THR A 220 -12.38 2.99 -5.43
CA THR A 220 -13.44 1.98 -5.24
C THR A 220 -14.64 2.37 -6.12
N PRO A 221 -15.27 1.45 -6.86
CA PRO A 221 -16.61 1.71 -7.36
C PRO A 221 -17.46 2.04 -6.14
N CYS A 222 -18.12 3.19 -6.13
CA CYS A 222 -19.18 3.44 -5.17
C CYS A 222 -20.22 2.34 -5.39
N ILE A 223 -20.29 1.38 -4.46
CA ILE A 223 -21.46 0.53 -4.27
C ILE A 223 -22.18 1.10 -3.06
#